data_AF-N6WB10-F1
#
_entry.id   AF-N6WB10-F1
#
_cell.length_a   1.000
_cell.length_b   1.000
_cell.length_c   1.000
_cell.angle_alpha   90.00
_cell.angle_beta   90.00
_cell.angle_gamma   90.00
#
_symmetry.space_group_name_H-M   'P 1'
#
loop_
_entity.id
_entity.type
_entity.pdbx_description
1 polymer ?
#
loop_
_entity_poly.entity_id
_entity_poly.type
_entity_poly.pdbx_seq_one_letter_code
_entity_poly.pdbx_strand_id
1 'polypeptide(L)'
;MRTVRNIWVQHPAVDLVLAGSLFAFLYFSIEGDIFTPTGLQAFLSALSTTAGLVMAAATFVCTILYQSSNPSIKKLISRHGRGVARSWVCIILITLIACVAASALTGLTEATFWAGQIGITLLALVFIEGVRAVWWLNAVFKLEETEHIRTDRAQVREPRFRQSK
;
A
#
# COMPACT_ATOMS: atom_id res chain seq x y z
N MET A 1 20.31 1.06 7.93
CA MET A 1 19.20 0.71 7.01
C MET A 1 18.11 -0.19 7.63
N ARG A 2 18.38 -1.06 8.63
CA ARG A 2 17.32 -1.90 9.27
C ARG A 2 16.29 -1.09 10.08
N THR A 3 16.70 0.03 10.68
CA THR A 3 15.85 0.86 11.54
C THR A 3 14.75 1.61 10.76
N VAL A 4 15.10 2.23 9.63
CA VAL A 4 14.15 2.96 8.76
C VAL A 4 13.08 2.00 8.20
N ARG A 5 13.49 0.80 7.79
CA ARG A 5 12.58 -0.24 7.31
C ARG A 5 11.63 -0.73 8.40
N ASN A 6 12.07 -0.82 9.65
CA ASN A 6 11.20 -1.17 10.78
C ASN A 6 10.21 -0.05 11.12
N ILE A 7 10.65 1.21 11.10
CA ILE A 7 9.77 2.35 11.40
C ILE A 7 8.65 2.45 10.35
N TRP A 8 8.99 2.31 9.06
CA TRP A 8 8.01 2.40 7.98
C TRP A 8 6.98 1.24 7.98
N VAL A 9 7.34 0.09 8.55
CA VAL A 9 6.45 -1.06 8.73
C VAL A 9 5.59 -0.93 10.00
N GLN A 10 6.11 -0.29 11.05
CA GLN A 10 5.45 -0.20 12.35
C GLN A 10 4.56 1.05 12.51
N HIS A 11 4.83 2.11 11.75
CA HIS A 11 4.15 3.38 11.88
C HIS A 11 3.59 3.86 10.53
N PRO A 12 2.37 3.43 10.16
CA PRO A 12 1.66 3.94 8.97
C PRO A 12 1.49 5.47 9.00
N ALA A 13 1.51 6.07 10.20
CA ALA A 13 1.46 7.51 10.40
C ALA A 13 2.61 8.28 9.74
N VAL A 14 3.74 7.62 9.42
CA VAL A 14 4.84 8.25 8.69
C VAL A 14 4.38 8.76 7.32
N ASP A 15 3.44 8.05 6.68
CA ASP A 15 2.94 8.45 5.36
C ASP A 15 2.04 9.67 5.44
N LEU A 16 1.25 9.77 6.52
CA LEU A 16 0.45 10.97 6.80
C LEU A 16 1.34 12.18 7.08
N VAL A 17 2.48 12.00 7.77
CA VAL A 17 3.45 13.08 7.99
C VAL A 17 4.11 13.50 6.67
N LEU A 18 4.50 12.54 5.83
CA LEU A 18 5.07 12.83 4.51
C LEU A 18 4.07 13.57 3.63
N ALA A 19 2.83 13.11 3.57
CA ALA A 19 1.77 13.78 2.83
C ALA A 19 1.42 15.15 3.39
N GLY A 20 1.37 15.30 4.72
CA GLY A 20 1.17 16.60 5.36
C GLY A 20 2.31 17.58 5.06
N SER A 21 3.55 17.09 5.03
CA SER A 21 4.71 17.90 4.64
C SER A 21 4.65 18.33 3.17
N LEU A 22 4.18 17.44 2.28
CA LEU A 22 3.95 17.76 0.88
C LEU A 22 2.84 18.81 0.73
N PHE A 23 1.72 18.64 1.42
CA PHE A 23 0.63 19.62 1.40
C PHE A 23 1.11 21.00 1.86
N ALA A 24 1.84 21.07 2.99
CA ALA A 24 2.40 22.31 3.49
C ALA A 24 3.38 22.94 2.47
N PHE A 25 4.26 22.12 1.89
CA PHE A 25 5.19 22.59 0.86
C PHE A 25 4.46 23.19 -0.34
N LEU A 26 3.45 22.49 -0.87
CA LEU A 26 2.68 22.99 -2.01
C LEU A 26 1.86 24.23 -1.68
N TYR A 27 1.32 24.32 -0.47
CA TYR A 27 0.58 25.48 0.01
C TYR A 27 1.45 26.75 0.06
N PHE A 28 2.69 26.62 0.54
CA PHE A 28 3.61 27.76 0.63
C PHE A 28 4.38 28.06 -0.65
N SER A 29 4.52 27.08 -1.56
CA SER A 29 5.35 27.24 -2.76
C SER A 29 4.57 27.61 -4.02
N ILE A 30 3.27 27.36 -4.06
CA ILE A 30 2.43 27.59 -5.24
C ILE A 30 1.48 28.74 -4.97
N GLU A 31 1.65 29.82 -5.72
CA GLU A 31 0.72 30.95 -5.74
C GLU A 31 -0.26 30.78 -6.91
N GLY A 32 -1.54 30.59 -6.60
CA GLY A 32 -2.62 30.51 -7.59
C GLY A 32 -2.96 29.11 -8.11
N ASP A 33 -3.94 29.05 -9.02
CA ASP A 33 -4.52 27.80 -9.50
C ASP A 33 -3.57 27.02 -10.42
N ILE A 34 -3.33 25.76 -10.07
CA ILE A 34 -2.53 24.82 -10.88
C ILE A 34 -3.37 24.25 -12.03
N PHE A 35 -4.68 24.12 -11.84
CA PHE A 35 -5.59 23.46 -12.75
C PHE A 35 -6.70 24.41 -13.22
N THR A 36 -7.09 24.27 -14.48
CA THR A 36 -8.39 24.79 -14.94
C THR A 36 -9.53 23.96 -14.33
N PRO A 37 -10.76 24.50 -14.20
CA PRO A 37 -11.88 23.77 -13.60
C PRO A 37 -12.14 22.41 -14.27
N THR A 38 -12.07 22.35 -15.60
CA THR A 38 -12.22 21.11 -16.37
C THR A 38 -11.04 20.16 -16.20
N GLY A 39 -9.81 20.69 -16.16
CA GLY A 39 -8.60 19.91 -15.89
C GLY A 39 -8.61 19.28 -14.50
N LEU A 40 -9.09 20.02 -13.50
CA LEU A 40 -9.21 19.56 -12.12
C LEU A 40 -10.21 18.39 -12.00
N GLN A 41 -11.38 18.49 -12.64
CA GLN A 41 -12.37 17.41 -12.63
C GLN A 41 -11.81 16.12 -13.25
N ALA A 42 -11.13 16.23 -14.39
CA ALA A 42 -10.48 15.09 -15.03
C ALA A 42 -9.40 14.46 -14.14
N PHE A 43 -8.57 15.31 -13.51
CA PHE A 43 -7.55 14.88 -12.57
C PHE A 43 -8.13 14.14 -11.36
N LEU A 44 -9.15 14.71 -10.70
CA LEU A 44 -9.78 14.12 -9.52
C LEU A 44 -10.53 12.81 -9.86
N SER A 45 -11.15 12.73 -11.04
CA SER A 45 -11.78 11.50 -11.53
C SER A 45 -10.75 10.38 -11.77
N ALA A 46 -9.61 10.71 -12.40
CA ALA A 46 -8.51 9.78 -12.61
C ALA A 46 -7.88 9.34 -11.28
N LEU A 47 -7.72 10.26 -10.32
CA LEU A 47 -7.25 9.97 -8.97
C LEU A 47 -8.17 9.00 -8.24
N SER A 48 -9.48 9.26 -8.25
CA SER A 48 -10.48 8.38 -7.61
C SER A 48 -10.41 6.96 -8.16
N THR A 49 -10.35 6.83 -9.49
CA THR A 49 -10.21 5.54 -10.17
C THR A 49 -8.91 4.84 -9.79
N THR A 50 -7.80 5.57 -9.79
CA THR A 50 -6.48 5.04 -9.42
C THR A 50 -6.44 4.57 -7.97
N ALA A 51 -7.04 5.34 -7.05
CA ALA A 51 -7.15 4.97 -5.64
C ALA A 51 -7.97 3.68 -5.46
N GLY A 52 -9.07 3.54 -6.21
CA GLY A 52 -9.87 2.32 -6.24
C GLY A 52 -9.08 1.10 -6.73
N LEU A 53 -8.28 1.25 -7.78
CA LEU A 53 -7.42 0.17 -8.31
C LEU A 53 -6.35 -0.25 -7.30
N VAL A 54 -5.68 0.72 -6.65
CA VAL A 54 -4.67 0.42 -5.62
C VAL A 54 -5.32 -0.27 -4.42
N MET A 55 -6.49 0.19 -3.98
CA MET A 55 -7.25 -0.44 -2.89
C MET A 55 -7.61 -1.90 -3.23
N ALA A 56 -8.10 -2.14 -4.45
CA ALA A 56 -8.44 -3.49 -4.91
C ALA A 56 -7.21 -4.41 -4.94
N ALA A 57 -6.10 -3.94 -5.52
CA ALA A 57 -4.84 -4.67 -5.54
C ALA A 57 -4.34 -5.00 -4.13
N ALA A 58 -4.33 -4.01 -3.22
CA ALA A 58 -3.95 -4.21 -1.83
C ALA A 58 -4.85 -5.23 -1.11
N THR A 59 -6.15 -5.22 -1.40
CA THR A 59 -7.10 -6.20 -0.85
C THR A 59 -6.76 -7.60 -1.32
N PHE A 60 -6.47 -7.80 -2.62
CA PHE A 60 -6.04 -9.10 -3.14
C PHE A 60 -4.74 -9.60 -2.49
N VAL A 61 -3.73 -8.75 -2.37
CA VAL A 61 -2.46 -9.12 -1.72
C VAL A 61 -2.67 -9.47 -0.25
N CYS A 62 -3.49 -8.69 0.46
CA CYS A 62 -3.87 -8.97 1.84
C CYS A 62 -4.53 -10.36 1.94
N THR A 63 -5.48 -10.68 1.06
CA THR A 63 -6.12 -12.00 1.01
C THR A 63 -5.11 -13.12 0.78
N ILE A 64 -4.19 -12.98 -0.19
CA ILE A 64 -3.13 -13.98 -0.47
C ILE A 64 -2.29 -14.22 0.79
N LEU A 65 -1.87 -13.13 1.48
CA LEU A 65 -1.07 -13.22 2.69
C LEU A 65 -1.78 -14.02 3.80
N TYR A 66 -3.06 -13.73 4.05
CA TYR A 66 -3.83 -14.38 5.12
C TYR A 66 -4.31 -15.78 4.78
N GLN A 67 -4.47 -16.12 3.49
CA GLN A 67 -4.84 -17.45 3.03
C GLN A 67 -3.64 -18.37 2.78
N SER A 68 -2.40 -17.84 2.80
CA SER A 68 -1.21 -18.64 2.52
C SER A 68 -1.02 -19.79 3.52
N SER A 69 -0.76 -20.99 3.00
CA SER A 69 -0.45 -22.18 3.78
C SER A 69 1.02 -22.24 4.23
N ASN A 70 1.85 -21.33 3.70
CA ASN A 70 3.29 -21.27 3.93
C ASN A 70 3.63 -21.13 5.44
N PRO A 71 4.45 -22.05 6.01
CA PRO A 71 4.81 -22.02 7.44
C PRO A 71 5.53 -20.73 7.88
N SER A 72 6.38 -20.17 7.02
CA SER A 72 7.10 -18.92 7.29
C SER A 72 6.16 -17.72 7.33
N ILE A 73 5.17 -17.65 6.43
CA ILE A 73 4.14 -16.61 6.44
C ILE A 73 3.25 -16.75 7.68
N LYS A 74 2.81 -17.97 8.03
CA LYS A 74 2.05 -18.22 9.27
C LYS A 74 2.83 -17.81 10.52
N LYS A 75 4.13 -18.07 10.55
CA LYS A 75 5.03 -17.66 11.64
C LYS A 75 5.20 -16.14 11.70
N LEU A 76 5.22 -15.46 10.57
CA LEU A 76 5.25 -13.99 10.52
C LEU A 76 3.96 -13.41 11.11
N ILE A 77 2.80 -13.91 10.69
CA ILE A 77 1.48 -13.47 11.16
C ILE A 77 1.31 -13.80 12.65
N SER A 78 1.76 -14.96 13.13
CA SER A 78 1.64 -15.29 14.57
C SER A 78 2.48 -14.37 15.46
N ARG A 79 3.66 -13.93 14.97
CA ARG A 79 4.56 -13.06 15.74
C ARG A 79 4.21 -11.57 15.64
N HIS A 80 3.74 -11.11 14.47
CA HIS A 80 3.54 -9.68 14.19
C HIS A 80 2.13 -9.35 13.71
N GLY A 81 1.16 -10.25 13.88
CA GLY A 81 -0.16 -10.18 13.25
C GLY A 81 -0.91 -8.87 13.48
N ARG A 82 -0.79 -8.26 14.68
CA ARG A 82 -1.40 -6.95 14.95
C ARG A 82 -0.78 -5.83 14.09
N GLY A 83 0.54 -5.82 13.95
CA GLY A 83 1.25 -4.83 13.13
C GLY A 83 0.97 -5.00 11.64
N VAL A 84 0.97 -6.25 11.18
CA VAL A 84 0.62 -6.61 9.79
C VAL A 84 -0.82 -6.21 9.48
N ALA A 85 -1.77 -6.60 10.33
CA ALA A 85 -3.19 -6.24 10.17
C ALA A 85 -3.38 -4.72 10.14
N ARG A 86 -2.74 -4.00 11.07
CA ARG A 86 -2.81 -2.54 11.11
C ARG A 86 -2.26 -1.90 9.84
N SER A 87 -1.15 -2.40 9.31
CA SER A 87 -0.58 -1.90 8.04
C SER A 87 -1.56 -2.08 6.88
N TRP A 88 -2.20 -3.25 6.76
CA TRP A 88 -3.17 -3.51 5.69
C TRP A 88 -4.44 -2.70 5.83
N VAL A 89 -4.99 -2.60 7.05
CA VAL A 89 -6.14 -1.75 7.33
C VAL A 89 -5.84 -0.29 7.01
N CYS A 90 -4.64 0.20 7.34
CA CYS A 90 -4.22 1.56 6.96
C CYS A 90 -4.16 1.76 5.44
N ILE A 91 -3.53 0.85 4.69
CA ILE A 91 -3.48 0.93 3.21
C ILE A 91 -4.90 1.02 2.64
N ILE A 92 -5.79 0.11 3.06
CA ILE A 92 -7.17 0.03 2.56
C ILE A 92 -7.96 1.28 2.96
N LEU A 93 -7.87 1.73 4.21
CA LEU A 93 -8.59 2.93 4.67
C LEU A 93 -8.11 4.20 3.98
N ILE A 94 -6.79 4.39 3.81
CA ILE A 94 -6.25 5.59 3.17
C ILE A 94 -6.63 5.63 1.70
N THR A 95 -6.53 4.51 0.98
CA THR A 95 -6.93 4.43 -0.43
C THR A 95 -8.44 4.58 -0.61
N LEU A 96 -9.26 4.07 0.33
CA LEU A 96 -10.70 4.30 0.36
C LEU A 96 -11.04 5.78 0.59
N ILE A 97 -10.43 6.41 1.59
CA ILE A 97 -10.63 7.83 1.89
C ILE A 97 -10.20 8.68 0.69
N ALA A 98 -9.07 8.37 0.06
CA ALA A 98 -8.61 9.10 -1.12
C ALA A 98 -9.59 8.95 -2.30
N CYS A 99 -10.14 7.76 -2.51
CA CYS A 99 -11.17 7.51 -3.53
C CYS A 99 -12.44 8.34 -3.29
N VAL A 100 -12.99 8.28 -2.08
CA VAL A 100 -14.21 9.01 -1.71
C VAL A 100 -13.97 10.52 -1.71
N ALA A 101 -12.85 10.98 -1.16
CA ALA A 101 -12.50 12.40 -1.12
C ALA A 101 -12.28 12.97 -2.53
N ALA A 102 -11.55 12.27 -3.40
CA ALA A 102 -11.35 12.71 -4.77
C ALA A 102 -12.68 12.81 -5.53
N SER A 103 -13.56 11.82 -5.39
CA SER A 103 -14.92 11.87 -5.94
C SER A 103 -15.72 13.05 -5.40
N ALA A 104 -15.73 13.28 -4.07
CA ALA A 104 -16.44 14.41 -3.48
C ALA A 104 -15.91 15.77 -3.95
N LEU A 105 -14.58 15.91 -4.09
CA LEU A 105 -13.92 17.13 -4.54
C LEU A 105 -14.28 17.48 -5.99
N THR A 106 -14.67 16.52 -6.85
CA THR A 106 -15.12 16.83 -8.22
C THR A 106 -16.34 17.74 -8.27
N GLY A 107 -17.17 17.74 -7.22
CA GLY A 107 -18.33 18.61 -7.10
C GLY A 107 -18.00 20.04 -6.65
N LEU A 108 -16.76 20.32 -6.23
CA LEU A 108 -16.34 21.63 -5.70
C LEU A 108 -15.56 22.42 -6.76
N THR A 109 -16.22 22.77 -7.86
CA THR A 109 -15.59 23.42 -9.02
C THR A 109 -15.14 24.86 -8.78
N GLU A 110 -15.64 25.52 -7.74
CA GLU A 110 -15.29 26.91 -7.43
C GLU A 110 -14.04 27.04 -6.53
N ALA A 111 -13.61 25.95 -5.91
CA ALA A 111 -12.44 25.91 -5.02
C ALA A 111 -11.24 25.24 -5.70
N THR A 112 -10.93 25.63 -6.93
CA THR A 112 -9.90 25.03 -7.79
C THR A 112 -8.55 24.90 -7.11
N PHE A 113 -8.11 25.95 -6.42
CA PHE A 113 -6.86 25.97 -5.66
C PHE A 113 -6.82 24.86 -4.61
N TRP A 114 -7.77 24.89 -3.68
CA TRP A 114 -7.81 23.97 -2.55
C TRP A 114 -8.03 22.52 -2.99
N ALA A 115 -8.95 22.30 -3.91
CA ALA A 115 -9.23 20.97 -4.45
C ALA A 115 -8.03 20.40 -5.21
N GLY A 116 -7.28 21.23 -5.95
CA GLY A 116 -6.03 20.83 -6.61
C GLY A 116 -4.95 20.41 -5.61
N GLN A 117 -4.73 21.22 -4.57
CA GLN A 117 -3.73 20.96 -3.53
C GLN A 117 -4.03 19.66 -2.75
N ILE A 118 -5.29 19.49 -2.34
CA ILE A 118 -5.75 18.27 -1.68
C ILE A 118 -5.62 17.07 -2.63
N GLY A 119 -6.02 17.23 -3.90
CA GLY A 119 -5.93 16.17 -4.90
C GLY A 119 -4.50 15.68 -5.14
N ILE A 120 -3.52 16.59 -5.30
CA ILE A 120 -2.10 16.21 -5.44
C ILE A 120 -1.60 15.47 -4.19
N THR A 121 -1.99 15.94 -3.01
CA THR A 121 -1.61 15.30 -1.74
C THR A 121 -2.21 13.90 -1.61
N LEU A 122 -3.47 13.73 -1.99
CA LEU A 122 -4.14 12.43 -2.02
C LEU A 122 -3.48 11.49 -3.04
N LEU A 123 -3.08 11.99 -4.21
CA LEU A 123 -2.35 11.20 -5.20
C LEU A 123 -1.03 10.70 -4.64
N ALA A 124 -0.26 11.56 -3.95
CA ALA A 124 0.98 11.16 -3.31
C ALA A 124 0.75 10.08 -2.23
N LEU A 125 -0.30 10.22 -1.40
CA LEU A 125 -0.69 9.20 -0.42
C LEU A 125 -1.02 7.85 -1.07
N VAL A 126 -1.86 7.86 -2.10
CA VAL A 126 -2.23 6.65 -2.84
C VAL A 126 -1.00 6.00 -3.46
N PHE A 127 -0.08 6.79 -3.99
CA PHE A 127 1.17 6.29 -4.54
C PHE A 127 2.06 5.63 -3.49
N ILE A 128 2.26 6.28 -2.33
CA ILE A 128 3.06 5.74 -1.23
C ILE A 128 2.46 4.42 -0.70
N GLU A 129 1.14 4.38 -0.49
CA GLU A 129 0.47 3.16 -0.03
C GLU A 129 0.49 2.06 -1.10
N GLY A 130 0.43 2.41 -2.38
CA GLY A 130 0.63 1.48 -3.49
C GLY A 130 2.04 0.86 -3.48
N VAL A 131 3.08 1.67 -3.30
CA VAL A 131 4.46 1.17 -3.13
C VAL A 131 4.57 0.27 -1.91
N ARG A 132 3.90 0.60 -0.80
CA ARG A 132 3.86 -0.27 0.39
C ARG A 132 3.17 -1.60 0.13
N ALA A 133 2.05 -1.61 -0.58
CA ALA A 133 1.35 -2.83 -0.95
C ALA A 133 2.22 -3.74 -1.84
N VAL A 134 2.91 -3.16 -2.84
CA VAL A 134 3.86 -3.89 -3.71
C VAL A 134 5.06 -4.40 -2.92
N TRP A 135 5.56 -3.63 -1.96
CA TRP A 135 6.65 -4.06 -1.09
C TRP A 135 6.25 -5.29 -0.25
N TRP A 136 5.04 -5.28 0.32
CA TRP A 136 4.49 -6.44 1.03
C TRP A 136 4.30 -7.65 0.11
N LEU A 137 3.80 -7.45 -1.11
CA LEU A 137 3.67 -8.51 -2.11
C LEU A 137 5.03 -9.16 -2.42
N ASN A 138 6.07 -8.36 -2.65
CA ASN A 138 7.41 -8.86 -2.89
C ASN A 138 7.96 -9.64 -1.67
N ALA A 139 7.64 -9.19 -0.45
CA ALA A 139 8.00 -9.93 0.76
C ALA A 139 7.29 -11.29 0.84
N VAL A 140 6.02 -11.38 0.43
CA VAL A 140 5.28 -12.64 0.34
C VAL A 140 5.95 -13.60 -0.65
N PHE A 141 6.22 -13.16 -1.88
CA PHE A 141 6.85 -14.01 -2.90
C PHE A 141 8.21 -14.54 -2.47
N LYS A 142 9.04 -13.72 -1.82
CA LYS A 142 10.34 -14.18 -1.31
C LYS A 142 10.21 -15.24 -0.22
N LEU A 143 9.20 -15.13 0.65
CA LEU A 143 8.94 -16.14 1.68
C LEU A 143 8.40 -17.44 1.09
N GLU A 144 7.63 -17.35 0.00
CA GLU A 144 7.15 -18.53 -0.75
C GLU A 144 8.30 -19.24 -1.46
N GLU A 145 9.13 -18.51 -2.19
CA GLU A 145 10.31 -19.07 -2.86
C GLU A 145 11.27 -19.76 -1.88
N THR A 146 11.51 -19.13 -0.72
CA THR A 146 12.43 -19.68 0.30
C THR A 146 11.91 -20.99 0.89
N GLU A 147 10.60 -21.12 1.13
CA GLU A 147 10.01 -22.38 1.62
C GLU A 147 9.99 -23.47 0.55
N HIS A 148 9.77 -23.12 -0.73
CA HIS A 148 9.91 -24.07 -1.83
C HIS A 148 11.31 -24.67 -1.87
N ILE A 149 12.35 -23.83 -1.89
CA ILE A 149 13.75 -24.28 -1.88
C ILE A 149 14.05 -25.14 -0.63
N ARG A 150 13.49 -24.78 0.53
CA ARG A 150 13.67 -25.54 1.77
C ARG A 150 13.04 -26.92 1.68
N THR A 151 11.83 -27.02 1.12
CA THR A 151 11.10 -28.28 0.97
C THR A 151 11.81 -29.20 -0.02
N ASP A 152 12.27 -28.67 -1.14
CA ASP A 152 13.06 -29.43 -2.12
C ASP A 152 14.35 -29.98 -1.51
N ARG A 153 15.08 -29.16 -0.74
CA ARG A 153 16.28 -29.60 -0.04
C ARG A 153 15.99 -30.66 1.03
N ALA A 154 14.85 -30.59 1.70
CA ALA A 154 14.45 -31.59 2.69
C ALA A 154 14.13 -32.93 2.00
N GLN A 155 13.45 -32.91 0.86
CA GLN A 155 13.18 -34.11 0.06
C GLN A 155 14.45 -34.74 -0.52
N VAL A 156 15.41 -33.93 -0.97
CA VAL A 156 16.72 -34.44 -1.43
C VAL A 156 17.53 -35.05 -0.28
N ARG A 157 17.37 -34.53 0.95
CA ARG A 157 18.06 -35.03 2.15
C ARG A 157 17.42 -36.25 2.78
N GLU A 158 16.14 -36.53 2.54
CA GLU A 158 15.55 -37.83 2.85
C GLU A 158 15.98 -38.80 1.74
N PRO A 159 16.96 -39.69 1.99
CA PRO A 159 17.32 -40.67 1.00
C PRO A 159 16.14 -41.62 0.84
N ARG A 160 16.07 -42.30 -0.31
CA ARG A 160 15.18 -43.40 -0.71
C ARG A 160 15.11 -44.61 0.26
N PHE A 161 15.24 -44.42 1.58
CA PHE A 161 15.18 -45.43 2.63
C PHE A 161 13.78 -46.02 2.87
N ARG A 162 12.77 -45.64 2.09
CA ARG A 162 11.41 -46.23 2.15
C ARG A 162 10.96 -46.95 0.89
N GLN A 163 11.90 -47.47 0.08
CA GLN A 163 11.57 -48.47 -0.95
C GLN A 163 12.39 -49.75 -0.77
N SER A 164 12.29 -50.37 0.41
CA SER A 164 12.41 -51.82 0.55
C SER A 164 11.80 -52.24 1.89
N LYS A 165 10.55 -52.71 1.86
CA LYS A 165 10.03 -53.86 2.62
C LYS A 165 8.55 -54.02 2.31
#